data_AF-A0A6A7ARS8-F1
#
_entry.id   AF-A0A6A7ARS8-F1
#
_cell.length_a   1.000
_cell.length_b   1.000
_cell.length_c   1.000
_cell.angle_alpha   90.00
_cell.angle_beta   90.00
_cell.angle_gamma   90.00
#
_symmetry.space_group_name_H-M   'P 1'
#
loop_
_entity.id
_entity.type
_entity.pdbx_description
1 polymer ?
#
loop_
_entity_poly.entity_id
_entity_poly.type
_entity_poly.pdbx_seq_one_letter_code
_entity_poly.pdbx_strand_id
1 'polypeptide(L)'
;MLDVEDFAAVFQGLNYTAGLVQEIQEYQHALGGRTFFERLLELLKMTGKRIYPPKNAQQLQELHKRIVSANTTLHNKHCLVFYLLKDLSPLQHSELELSDAFARDVHLEKRFWTFIEGLWALDRMDFAIAVGHLTHPSIIPTFPDEIMHTLLRGRDRLNSIGIKKNEGDESLPLAYYNCVKPPLDDDKVRVEFAKYMSGRNVTETYWWIHTRPEHEHQALLEILVEQTLEKDAWSRNPEDGGYTRSNKAVELVSLPFSDEEDEYMERFLTEGKGRTYQGAHDTVLMRRIATGRLTQMVDENGTRGRRIDGVQWEILRDSVKRGLGPRRDEKGLSI
;
A
#
# COMPACT_ATOMS: atom_id res chain seq x y z
N MET A 1 -37.92 18.49 3.36
CA MET A 1 -37.12 17.26 3.22
C MET A 1 -37.27 16.82 1.79
N LEU A 2 -36.18 16.83 1.04
CA LEU A 2 -36.17 16.37 -0.35
C LEU A 2 -36.48 14.87 -0.35
N ASP A 3 -37.40 14.42 -1.19
CA ASP A 3 -37.66 13.01 -1.39
C ASP A 3 -36.62 12.44 -2.35
N VAL A 4 -35.82 11.48 -1.88
CA VAL A 4 -34.80 10.83 -2.71
C VAL A 4 -35.41 10.07 -3.89
N GLU A 5 -36.69 9.69 -3.82
CA GLU A 5 -37.41 9.01 -4.90
C GLU A 5 -37.79 9.96 -6.05
N ASP A 6 -37.83 11.27 -5.81
CA ASP A 6 -38.13 12.27 -6.85
C ASP A 6 -36.89 12.58 -7.70
N PHE A 7 -36.74 11.83 -8.80
CA PHE A 7 -35.66 12.00 -9.77
C PHE A 7 -35.51 13.45 -10.27
N ALA A 8 -36.62 14.13 -10.57
CA ALA A 8 -36.57 15.46 -11.17
C ALA A 8 -36.09 16.50 -10.16
N ALA A 9 -36.55 16.41 -8.91
CA ALA A 9 -36.10 17.27 -7.83
C ALA A 9 -34.63 17.02 -7.46
N VAL A 10 -34.18 15.76 -7.47
CA VAL A 10 -32.81 15.36 -7.10
C VAL A 10 -31.79 15.80 -8.15
N PHE A 11 -32.00 15.51 -9.43
CA PHE A 11 -31.01 15.75 -10.48
C PHE A 11 -31.18 17.08 -11.22
N GLN A 12 -32.31 17.78 -11.06
CA GLN A 12 -32.55 19.12 -11.61
C GLN A 12 -32.25 19.26 -13.12
N GLY A 13 -32.48 18.19 -13.88
CA GLY A 13 -32.21 18.14 -15.33
C GLY A 13 -30.74 17.92 -15.71
N LEU A 14 -29.83 17.80 -14.74
CA LEU A 14 -28.43 17.43 -14.98
C LEU A 14 -28.31 15.98 -15.42
N ASN A 15 -27.29 15.72 -16.23
CA ASN A 15 -27.01 14.40 -16.76
C ASN A 15 -25.53 14.27 -17.12
N TYR A 16 -25.06 13.03 -17.21
CA TYR A 16 -23.68 12.71 -17.57
C TYR A 16 -23.39 13.14 -19.02
N THR A 17 -22.33 13.90 -19.18
CA THR A 17 -21.82 14.29 -20.50
C THR A 17 -20.89 13.21 -21.05
N ALA A 18 -20.71 13.17 -22.38
CA ALA A 18 -19.79 12.21 -23.00
C ALA A 18 -18.35 12.34 -22.47
N GLY A 19 -17.90 13.57 -22.18
CA GLY A 19 -16.58 13.85 -21.60
C GLY A 19 -16.44 13.28 -20.18
N LEU A 20 -17.44 13.49 -19.32
CA LEU A 20 -17.43 12.94 -17.95
C LEU A 20 -17.45 11.40 -17.97
N VAL A 21 -18.26 10.80 -18.85
CA VAL A 21 -18.32 9.33 -19.00
C VAL A 21 -16.97 8.77 -19.42
N GLN A 22 -16.31 9.42 -20.39
CA GLN A 22 -14.99 9.00 -20.84
C GLN A 22 -13.95 9.13 -19.71
N GLU A 23 -13.94 10.25 -18.99
CA GLU A 23 -13.04 10.47 -17.85
C GLU A 23 -13.20 9.38 -16.77
N ILE A 24 -14.44 9.09 -16.36
CA ILE A 24 -14.71 8.03 -15.37
C ILE A 24 -14.23 6.66 -15.88
N GLN A 25 -14.39 6.37 -17.18
CA GLN A 25 -13.93 5.10 -17.76
C GLN A 25 -12.40 5.00 -17.80
N GLU A 26 -11.70 6.10 -18.08
CA GLU A 26 -10.23 6.16 -18.02
C GLU A 26 -9.72 5.85 -16.60
N TYR A 27 -10.32 6.47 -15.59
CA TYR A 27 -10.01 6.17 -14.19
C TYR A 27 -10.39 4.73 -13.80
N GLN A 28 -11.56 4.25 -14.21
CA GLN A 28 -12.01 2.87 -13.97
C GLN A 28 -11.02 1.85 -14.52
N HIS A 29 -10.55 2.03 -15.76
CA HIS A 29 -9.52 1.19 -16.36
C HIS A 29 -8.23 1.23 -15.52
N ALA A 30 -7.81 2.43 -15.14
CA ALA A 30 -6.65 2.63 -14.29
C ALA A 30 -6.86 2.08 -12.86
N LEU A 31 -8.08 1.85 -12.37
CA LEU A 31 -8.35 1.17 -11.09
C LEU A 31 -8.43 -0.36 -11.20
N GLY A 32 -8.21 -0.92 -12.39
CA GLY A 32 -8.27 -2.35 -12.64
C GLY A 32 -9.65 -2.82 -13.09
N GLY A 33 -10.41 -1.94 -13.76
CA GLY A 33 -11.67 -2.24 -14.41
C GLY A 33 -12.91 -2.09 -13.53
N ARG A 34 -12.77 -1.54 -12.32
CA ARG A 34 -13.92 -1.19 -11.47
C ARG A 34 -13.63 -0.02 -10.54
N THR A 35 -14.63 0.83 -10.33
CA THR A 35 -14.60 1.93 -9.37
C THR A 35 -15.04 1.48 -7.97
N PHE A 36 -14.77 2.28 -6.94
CA PHE A 36 -15.30 2.11 -5.59
C PHE A 36 -16.81 2.30 -5.55
N PHE A 37 -17.38 3.16 -6.40
CA PHE A 37 -18.83 3.20 -6.56
C PHE A 37 -19.42 1.85 -7.00
N GLU A 38 -18.81 1.18 -8.00
CA GLU A 38 -19.27 -0.15 -8.43
C GLU A 38 -19.07 -1.22 -7.35
N ARG A 39 -18.05 -1.08 -6.50
CA ARG A 39 -17.85 -1.94 -5.32
C ARG A 39 -18.93 -1.69 -4.25
N LEU A 40 -19.35 -0.45 -4.04
CA LEU A 40 -20.49 -0.15 -3.16
C LEU A 40 -21.78 -0.79 -3.68
N LEU A 41 -22.04 -0.69 -4.99
CA LEU A 41 -23.18 -1.36 -5.60
C LEU A 41 -23.11 -2.89 -5.42
N GLU A 42 -21.92 -3.49 -5.51
CA GLU A 42 -21.70 -4.92 -5.22
C GLU A 42 -22.04 -5.29 -3.79
N LEU A 43 -21.47 -4.55 -2.83
CA LEU A 43 -21.64 -4.79 -1.40
C LEU A 43 -23.12 -4.76 -1.02
N LEU A 44 -23.86 -3.83 -1.62
CA LEU A 44 -25.30 -3.66 -1.41
C LEU A 44 -26.15 -4.60 -2.30
N LYS A 45 -25.52 -5.53 -3.02
CA LYS A 45 -26.14 -6.53 -3.91
C LYS A 45 -27.08 -5.91 -4.95
N MET A 46 -26.75 -4.71 -5.43
CA MET A 46 -27.55 -3.99 -6.41
C MET A 46 -27.15 -4.34 -7.84
N THR A 47 -28.15 -4.52 -8.70
CA THR A 47 -27.97 -4.74 -10.13
C THR A 47 -27.73 -3.40 -10.85
N GLY A 48 -26.64 -2.69 -10.56
CA GLY A 48 -26.39 -1.34 -11.13
C GLY A 48 -25.06 -1.20 -11.87
N LYS A 49 -24.10 -2.10 -11.64
CA LYS A 49 -22.71 -1.94 -12.08
C LYS A 49 -22.56 -1.66 -13.58
N ARG A 50 -23.29 -2.40 -14.42
CA ARG A 50 -23.20 -2.27 -15.89
C ARG A 50 -23.78 -0.95 -16.43
N ILE A 51 -24.51 -0.21 -15.60
CA ILE A 51 -25.14 1.06 -15.99
C ILE A 51 -24.21 2.23 -15.64
N TYR A 52 -23.32 2.06 -14.67
CA TYR A 52 -22.39 3.11 -14.26
C TYR A 52 -21.09 3.08 -15.11
N PRO A 53 -20.56 4.23 -15.55
CA PRO A 53 -21.21 5.56 -15.53
C PRO A 53 -22.37 5.65 -16.55
N PRO A 54 -23.50 6.30 -16.22
CA PRO A 54 -24.64 6.44 -17.13
C PRO A 54 -24.26 7.19 -18.41
N LYS A 55 -24.62 6.64 -19.57
CA LYS A 55 -24.29 7.24 -20.87
C LYS A 55 -25.31 8.28 -21.36
N ASN A 56 -26.50 8.29 -20.76
CA ASN A 56 -27.59 9.18 -21.11
C ASN A 56 -28.60 9.29 -19.95
N ALA A 57 -29.56 10.21 -20.07
CA ALA A 57 -30.54 10.51 -19.02
C ALA A 57 -31.43 9.29 -18.68
N GLN A 58 -31.75 8.45 -19.67
CA GLN A 58 -32.53 7.23 -19.43
C GLN A 58 -31.77 6.23 -18.56
N GLN A 59 -30.46 6.07 -18.80
CA GLN A 59 -29.60 5.22 -17.96
C GLN A 59 -29.42 5.79 -16.55
N LEU A 60 -29.33 7.12 -16.41
CA LEU A 60 -29.27 7.77 -15.10
C LEU A 60 -30.56 7.54 -14.30
N GLN A 61 -31.71 7.73 -14.94
CA GLN A 61 -33.02 7.49 -14.33
C GLN A 61 -33.21 6.00 -13.97
N GLU A 62 -32.77 5.09 -14.83
CA GLU A 62 -32.80 3.66 -14.54
C GLU A 62 -31.88 3.31 -13.36
N LEU A 63 -30.66 3.84 -13.30
CA LEU A 63 -29.74 3.63 -12.19
C LEU A 63 -30.32 4.16 -10.87
N HIS A 64 -30.85 5.39 -10.89
CA HIS A 64 -31.53 5.98 -9.74
C HIS A 64 -32.71 5.13 -9.29
N LYS A 65 -33.58 4.70 -10.22
CA LYS A 65 -34.71 3.81 -9.92
C LYS A 65 -34.26 2.52 -9.23
N ARG A 66 -33.16 1.92 -9.69
CA ARG A 66 -32.58 0.71 -9.06
C ARG A 66 -32.05 0.98 -7.66
N ILE A 67 -31.42 2.14 -7.44
CA ILE A 67 -30.95 2.55 -6.11
C ILE A 67 -32.13 2.72 -5.14
N VAL A 68 -33.16 3.47 -5.55
CA VAL A 68 -34.31 3.76 -4.67
C VAL A 68 -35.19 2.54 -4.41
N SER A 69 -35.31 1.63 -5.38
CA SER A 69 -36.06 0.37 -5.22
C SER A 69 -35.27 -0.75 -4.54
N ALA A 70 -33.97 -0.58 -4.30
CA ALA A 70 -33.15 -1.60 -3.68
C ALA A 70 -33.60 -1.89 -2.23
N ASN A 71 -33.55 -3.18 -1.86
CA ASN A 71 -33.81 -3.63 -0.50
C ASN A 71 -32.61 -3.35 0.41
N THR A 72 -32.38 -2.07 0.69
CA THR A 72 -31.36 -1.57 1.60
C THR A 72 -31.93 -0.41 2.41
N THR A 73 -31.22 -0.02 3.45
CA THR A 73 -31.56 1.11 4.30
C THR A 73 -31.56 2.43 3.54
N LEU A 74 -32.39 3.39 3.98
CA LEU A 74 -32.50 4.70 3.36
C LEU A 74 -31.15 5.46 3.28
N HIS A 75 -30.31 5.38 4.32
CA HIS A 75 -29.00 6.04 4.30
C HIS A 75 -28.09 5.53 3.18
N ASN A 76 -28.08 4.22 2.89
CA ASN A 76 -27.31 3.67 1.77
C ASN A 76 -27.80 4.21 0.42
N LYS A 77 -29.11 4.41 0.26
CA LYS A 77 -29.69 5.04 -0.94
C LYS A 77 -29.22 6.48 -1.06
N HIS A 78 -29.27 7.25 0.04
CA HIS A 78 -28.77 8.62 0.08
C HIS A 78 -27.27 8.69 -0.27
N CYS A 79 -26.43 7.79 0.26
CA CYS A 79 -24.99 7.75 -0.06
C CYS A 79 -24.73 7.52 -1.56
N LEU A 80 -25.45 6.59 -2.17
CA LEU A 80 -25.28 6.29 -3.59
C LEU A 80 -25.76 7.43 -4.48
N VAL A 81 -26.90 8.05 -4.15
CA VAL A 81 -27.40 9.24 -4.87
C VAL A 81 -26.45 10.42 -4.68
N PHE A 82 -25.96 10.66 -3.46
CA PHE A 82 -24.97 11.69 -3.17
C PHE A 82 -23.70 11.51 -4.02
N TYR A 83 -23.21 10.27 -4.18
CA TYR A 83 -22.08 9.98 -5.08
C TYR A 83 -22.39 10.43 -6.53
N LEU A 84 -23.54 10.05 -7.08
CA LEU A 84 -23.92 10.43 -8.45
C LEU A 84 -24.05 11.95 -8.61
N LEU A 85 -24.53 12.65 -7.58
CA LEU A 85 -24.59 14.12 -7.60
C LEU A 85 -23.19 14.73 -7.51
N LYS A 86 -22.26 14.11 -6.77
CA LYS A 86 -20.85 14.53 -6.71
C LYS A 86 -20.19 14.45 -8.10
N ASP A 87 -20.44 13.39 -8.86
CA ASP A 87 -19.97 13.29 -10.26
C ASP A 87 -20.45 14.43 -11.15
N LEU A 88 -21.69 14.87 -10.94
CA LEU A 88 -22.33 15.93 -11.75
C LEU A 88 -22.02 17.34 -11.25
N SER A 89 -21.49 17.48 -10.03
CA SER A 89 -21.24 18.77 -9.39
C SER A 89 -20.31 19.68 -10.19
N PRO A 90 -19.22 19.19 -10.85
CA PRO A 90 -18.39 20.02 -11.72
C PRO A 90 -19.10 20.62 -12.94
N LEU A 91 -20.27 20.09 -13.34
CA LEU A 91 -21.04 20.59 -14.47
C LEU A 91 -21.92 21.79 -14.09
N GLN A 92 -22.13 22.01 -12.78
CA GLN A 92 -22.95 23.09 -12.27
C GLN A 92 -22.10 24.35 -12.08
N HIS A 93 -22.59 25.49 -12.57
CA HIS A 93 -21.93 26.80 -12.42
C HIS A 93 -22.45 27.56 -11.19
N SER A 94 -22.79 26.84 -10.12
CA SER A 94 -23.35 27.38 -8.87
C SER A 94 -22.28 27.51 -7.81
N GLU A 95 -22.41 28.48 -6.90
CA GLU A 95 -21.53 28.60 -5.73
C GLU A 95 -21.75 27.47 -4.71
N LEU A 96 -22.96 26.91 -4.66
CA LEU A 96 -23.28 25.78 -3.79
C LEU A 96 -23.24 24.48 -4.59
N GLU A 97 -22.46 23.52 -4.10
CA GLU A 97 -22.35 22.19 -4.68
C GLU A 97 -23.67 21.40 -4.53
N LEU A 98 -24.14 20.76 -5.61
CA LEU A 98 -25.41 20.02 -5.62
C LEU A 98 -25.43 18.88 -4.60
N SER A 99 -24.32 18.15 -4.51
CA SER A 99 -24.12 17.06 -3.56
C SER A 99 -24.27 17.55 -2.11
N ASP A 100 -23.66 18.68 -1.76
CA ASP A 100 -23.74 19.31 -0.43
C ASP A 100 -25.17 19.76 -0.10
N ALA A 101 -25.85 20.39 -1.06
CA ALA A 101 -27.25 20.80 -0.90
C ALA A 101 -28.14 19.58 -0.61
N PHE A 102 -28.00 18.52 -1.43
CA PHE A 102 -28.74 17.27 -1.25
C PHE A 102 -28.51 16.66 0.12
N ALA A 103 -27.25 16.53 0.55
CA ALA A 103 -26.92 15.92 1.83
C ALA A 103 -27.53 16.68 3.03
N ARG A 104 -27.57 18.02 2.95
CA ARG A 104 -28.25 18.85 3.96
C ARG A 104 -29.76 18.62 3.96
N ASP A 105 -30.39 18.59 2.79
CA ASP A 105 -31.84 18.46 2.65
C ASP A 105 -32.39 17.10 3.11
N VAL A 106 -31.59 16.04 2.91
CA VAL A 106 -31.92 14.67 3.36
C VAL A 106 -31.34 14.33 4.74
N HIS A 107 -30.68 15.30 5.40
CA HIS A 107 -30.04 15.15 6.70
C HIS A 107 -29.07 13.96 6.77
N LEU A 108 -28.26 13.77 5.73
CA LEU A 108 -27.24 12.73 5.68
C LEU A 108 -26.18 13.00 6.76
N GLU A 109 -25.92 12.02 7.62
CA GLU A 109 -24.94 12.21 8.69
C GLU A 109 -23.54 12.47 8.11
N LYS A 110 -22.80 13.37 8.77
CA LYS A 110 -21.47 13.81 8.33
C LYS A 110 -20.47 12.67 8.11
N ARG A 111 -20.56 11.58 8.86
CA ARG A 111 -19.64 10.43 8.64
C ARG A 111 -19.86 9.75 7.29
N PHE A 112 -21.09 9.72 6.79
CA PHE A 112 -21.44 9.02 5.56
C PHE A 112 -21.02 9.81 4.33
N TRP A 113 -21.29 11.11 4.27
CA TRP A 113 -20.83 11.90 3.13
C TRP A 113 -19.30 11.95 3.05
N THR A 114 -18.57 11.92 4.18
CA THR A 114 -17.11 12.08 4.23
C THR A 114 -16.49 10.79 3.75
N PHE A 115 -17.07 9.65 4.13
CA PHE A 115 -16.71 8.37 3.54
C PHE A 115 -16.93 8.34 2.02
N ILE A 116 -18.08 8.83 1.54
CA ILE A 116 -18.38 8.84 0.10
C ILE A 116 -17.47 9.81 -0.67
N GLU A 117 -17.17 10.99 -0.13
CA GLU A 117 -16.21 11.93 -0.71
C GLU A 117 -14.82 11.31 -0.81
N GLY A 118 -14.41 10.57 0.21
CA GLY A 118 -13.16 9.81 0.20
C GLY A 118 -13.10 8.75 -0.90
N LEU A 119 -14.17 7.97 -1.08
CA LEU A 119 -14.26 6.98 -2.15
C LEU A 119 -14.32 7.63 -3.55
N TRP A 120 -15.07 8.72 -3.69
CA TRP A 120 -15.15 9.48 -4.93
C TRP A 120 -13.78 10.06 -5.32
N ALA A 121 -13.03 10.59 -4.37
CA ALA A 121 -11.67 11.06 -4.59
C ALA A 121 -10.71 9.93 -4.99
N LEU A 122 -10.83 8.73 -4.37
CA LEU A 122 -10.06 7.54 -4.81
C LEU A 122 -10.37 7.17 -6.25
N ASP A 123 -11.65 7.21 -6.63
CA ASP A 123 -12.09 6.89 -7.98
C ASP A 123 -11.55 7.84 -9.03
N ARG A 124 -11.14 9.05 -8.64
CA ARG A 124 -10.48 10.05 -9.49
C ARG A 124 -8.97 10.13 -9.29
N MET A 125 -8.41 9.20 -8.52
CA MET A 125 -6.99 9.13 -8.14
C MET A 125 -6.47 10.36 -7.39
N ASP A 126 -7.36 11.13 -6.75
CA ASP A 126 -6.96 12.19 -5.83
C ASP A 126 -6.68 11.59 -4.45
N PHE A 127 -5.49 10.98 -4.33
CA PHE A 127 -5.12 10.21 -3.15
C PHE A 127 -4.99 11.09 -1.90
N ALA A 128 -4.56 12.34 -2.04
CA ALA A 128 -4.40 13.25 -0.91
C ALA A 128 -5.76 13.62 -0.29
N ILE A 129 -6.73 14.02 -1.14
CA ILE A 129 -8.09 14.30 -0.68
C ILE A 129 -8.74 13.03 -0.13
N ALA A 130 -8.57 11.89 -0.83
CA ALA A 130 -9.13 10.62 -0.40
C ALA A 130 -8.67 10.22 1.01
N VAL A 131 -7.35 10.23 1.28
CA VAL A 131 -6.81 9.87 2.58
C VAL A 131 -7.25 10.86 3.66
N GLY A 132 -7.32 12.15 3.36
CA GLY A 132 -7.82 13.16 4.29
C GLY A 132 -9.25 12.87 4.78
N HIS A 133 -10.11 12.37 3.90
CA HIS A 133 -11.47 11.97 4.26
C HIS A 133 -11.51 10.59 4.93
N LEU A 134 -10.89 9.57 4.33
CA LEU A 134 -11.02 8.17 4.76
C LEU A 134 -10.30 7.84 6.07
N THR A 135 -9.41 8.71 6.54
CA THR A 135 -8.77 8.59 7.85
C THR A 135 -9.54 9.28 8.97
N HIS A 136 -10.70 9.89 8.67
CA HIS A 136 -11.51 10.55 9.67
C HIS A 136 -12.03 9.52 10.72
N PRO A 137 -11.87 9.78 12.03
CA PRO A 137 -12.10 8.78 13.08
C PRO A 137 -13.56 8.31 13.23
N SER A 138 -14.52 9.04 12.66
CA SER A 138 -15.94 8.66 12.68
C SER A 138 -16.33 7.68 11.58
N ILE A 139 -15.42 7.37 10.65
CA ILE A 139 -15.69 6.49 9.52
C ILE A 139 -15.42 5.05 9.94
N ILE A 140 -16.36 4.17 9.59
CA ILE A 140 -16.15 2.72 9.70
C ILE A 140 -15.44 2.27 8.43
N PRO A 141 -14.23 1.70 8.52
CA PRO A 141 -13.47 1.28 7.35
C PRO A 141 -14.26 0.26 6.54
N THR A 142 -14.51 0.57 5.26
CA THR A 142 -15.14 -0.33 4.30
C THR A 142 -14.19 -0.44 3.11
N PHE A 143 -13.91 -1.67 2.65
CA PHE A 143 -12.86 -1.99 1.68
C PHE A 143 -11.43 -1.59 2.10
N PRO A 144 -11.00 -1.82 3.36
CA PRO A 144 -9.73 -1.32 3.86
C PRO A 144 -8.53 -1.81 3.05
N ASP A 145 -8.54 -3.08 2.64
CA ASP A 145 -7.47 -3.69 1.86
C ASP A 145 -7.45 -3.18 0.42
N GLU A 146 -8.61 -2.96 -0.19
CA GLU A 146 -8.63 -2.49 -1.58
C GLU A 146 -8.30 -1.01 -1.69
N ILE A 147 -8.66 -0.21 -0.67
CA ILE A 147 -8.17 1.17 -0.52
C ILE A 147 -6.65 1.14 -0.37
N MET A 148 -6.11 0.32 0.54
CA MET A 148 -4.66 0.20 0.73
C MET A 148 -3.94 -0.20 -0.57
N HIS A 149 -4.43 -1.23 -1.26
CA HIS A 149 -3.87 -1.65 -2.55
C HIS A 149 -3.91 -0.53 -3.59
N THR A 150 -4.98 0.26 -3.62
CA THR A 150 -5.12 1.40 -4.52
C THR A 150 -4.12 2.50 -4.19
N LEU A 151 -3.87 2.78 -2.91
CA LEU A 151 -2.84 3.75 -2.50
C LEU A 151 -1.42 3.27 -2.83
N LEU A 152 -1.15 1.96 -2.69
CA LEU A 152 0.15 1.37 -2.98
C LEU A 152 0.45 1.31 -4.49
N ARG A 153 -0.53 0.92 -5.31
CA ARG A 153 -0.34 0.67 -6.75
C ARG A 153 -0.93 1.73 -7.68
N GLY A 154 -1.86 2.53 -7.20
CA GLY A 154 -2.54 3.55 -8.01
C GLY A 154 -1.58 4.60 -8.56
N ARG A 155 -0.47 4.87 -7.87
CA ARG A 155 0.56 5.79 -8.36
C ARG A 155 1.26 5.32 -9.62
N ASP A 156 1.55 4.03 -9.74
CA ASP A 156 2.18 3.49 -10.95
C ASP A 156 1.28 3.73 -12.18
N ARG A 157 -0.02 3.88 -11.94
CA ARG A 157 -1.05 4.08 -12.95
C ARG A 157 -1.36 5.56 -13.22
N LEU A 158 -1.03 6.49 -12.31
CA LEU A 158 -1.11 7.94 -12.58
C LEU A 158 -0.35 8.35 -13.84
N ASN A 159 0.84 7.76 -14.06
CA ASN A 159 1.64 8.00 -15.26
C ASN A 159 0.90 7.59 -16.54
N SER A 160 0.08 6.54 -16.49
CA SER A 160 -0.67 6.04 -17.66
C SER A 160 -1.80 6.97 -18.10
N ILE A 161 -2.22 7.88 -17.21
CA ILE A 161 -3.27 8.88 -17.44
C ILE A 161 -2.73 10.32 -17.41
N GLY A 162 -1.40 10.49 -17.50
CA GLY A 162 -0.77 11.82 -17.60
C GLY A 162 -0.75 12.65 -16.31
N ILE A 163 -1.13 12.07 -15.16
CA ILE A 163 -1.08 12.77 -13.87
C ILE A 163 0.31 12.64 -13.27
N LYS A 164 0.93 13.79 -12.94
CA LYS A 164 2.25 13.82 -12.30
C LYS A 164 2.14 13.39 -10.84
N LYS A 165 3.08 12.56 -10.41
CA LYS A 165 3.23 12.15 -9.00
C LYS A 165 3.72 13.34 -8.17
N ASN A 166 3.07 13.60 -7.04
CA ASN A 166 3.63 14.49 -6.02
C ASN A 166 4.47 13.67 -5.04
N GLU A 167 5.65 14.16 -4.66
CA GLU A 167 6.53 13.49 -3.68
C GLU A 167 5.85 13.32 -2.32
N GLY A 168 5.03 14.30 -1.91
CA GLY A 168 4.25 14.25 -0.67
C GLY A 168 3.28 13.07 -0.62
N ASP A 169 2.84 12.56 -1.78
CA ASP A 169 1.90 11.46 -1.83
C ASP A 169 2.56 10.18 -1.28
N GLU A 170 3.88 10.03 -1.36
CA GLU A 170 4.58 8.79 -0.99
C GLU A 170 4.29 8.26 0.40
N SER A 171 3.96 9.14 1.33
CA SER A 171 3.62 8.82 2.71
C SER A 171 2.16 8.41 2.93
N LEU A 172 1.27 8.64 1.94
CA LEU A 172 -0.17 8.41 2.09
C LEU A 172 -0.57 6.96 2.41
N PRO A 173 0.03 5.89 1.85
CA PRO A 173 -0.28 4.53 2.26
C PRO A 173 0.05 4.30 3.75
N LEU A 174 1.18 4.82 4.22
CA LEU A 174 1.57 4.74 5.63
C LEU A 174 0.64 5.56 6.53
N ALA A 175 0.25 6.76 6.11
CA ALA A 175 -0.71 7.59 6.84
C ALA A 175 -2.07 6.88 6.97
N TYR A 176 -2.56 6.29 5.89
CA TYR A 176 -3.78 5.49 5.91
C TYR A 176 -3.64 4.27 6.82
N TYR A 177 -2.52 3.53 6.72
CA TYR A 177 -2.25 2.38 7.59
C TYR A 177 -2.29 2.75 9.08
N ASN A 178 -1.62 3.84 9.46
CA ASN A 178 -1.52 4.26 10.86
C ASN A 178 -2.85 4.75 11.44
N CYS A 179 -3.70 5.39 10.63
CA CYS A 179 -4.99 5.89 11.08
C CYS A 179 -6.09 4.82 11.06
N VAL A 180 -6.14 4.00 10.02
CA VAL A 180 -7.24 3.06 9.76
C VAL A 180 -6.93 1.64 10.21
N LYS A 181 -5.64 1.26 10.28
CA LYS A 181 -5.17 -0.09 10.60
C LYS A 181 -5.90 -1.17 9.77
N PRO A 182 -5.78 -1.12 8.43
CA PRO A 182 -6.36 -2.15 7.59
C PRO A 182 -5.81 -3.53 8.01
N PRO A 183 -6.64 -4.58 7.98
CA PRO A 183 -6.24 -5.90 8.48
C PRO A 183 -5.16 -6.56 7.61
N LEU A 184 -5.12 -6.23 6.31
CA LEU A 184 -4.25 -6.83 5.31
C LEU A 184 -4.51 -8.34 5.18
N ASP A 185 -5.80 -8.70 5.10
CA ASP A 185 -6.29 -10.07 4.94
C ASP A 185 -6.02 -10.59 3.52
N ASP A 186 -6.02 -9.72 2.51
CA ASP A 186 -5.62 -10.08 1.15
C ASP A 186 -4.09 -10.19 1.06
N ASP A 187 -3.62 -11.43 0.81
CA ASP A 187 -2.20 -11.78 0.65
C ASP A 187 -1.45 -10.86 -0.30
N LYS A 188 -2.09 -10.47 -1.41
CA LYS A 188 -1.47 -9.58 -2.39
C LYS A 188 -1.24 -8.22 -1.76
N VAL A 189 -2.25 -7.65 -1.08
CA VAL A 189 -2.15 -6.33 -0.44
C VAL A 189 -1.10 -6.34 0.66
N ARG A 190 -1.06 -7.41 1.45
CA ARG A 190 -0.07 -7.62 2.51
C ARG A 190 1.36 -7.67 1.96
N VAL A 191 1.59 -8.42 0.88
CA VAL A 191 2.90 -8.48 0.20
C VAL A 191 3.31 -7.11 -0.34
N GLU A 192 2.39 -6.38 -0.97
CA GLU A 192 2.67 -5.03 -1.48
C GLU A 192 3.00 -4.04 -0.36
N PHE A 193 2.28 -4.11 0.75
CA PHE A 193 2.54 -3.27 1.92
C PHE A 193 3.88 -3.61 2.56
N ALA A 194 4.21 -4.89 2.71
CA ALA A 194 5.52 -5.33 3.22
C ALA A 194 6.67 -4.82 2.34
N LYS A 195 6.51 -4.86 1.01
CA LYS A 195 7.49 -4.29 0.08
C LYS A 195 7.66 -2.78 0.27
N TYR A 196 6.53 -2.07 0.33
CA TYR A 196 6.50 -0.64 0.56
C TYR A 196 7.17 -0.23 1.89
N MET A 197 6.85 -0.93 2.98
CA MET A 197 7.44 -0.68 4.30
C MET A 197 8.95 -0.95 4.31
N SER A 198 9.37 -2.09 3.77
CA SER A 198 10.79 -2.47 3.68
C SER A 198 11.61 -1.45 2.89
N GLY A 199 11.01 -0.88 1.84
CA GLY A 199 11.59 0.18 1.05
C GLY A 199 11.85 1.47 1.83
N ARG A 200 11.07 1.73 2.89
CA ARG A 200 11.10 2.97 3.68
C ARG A 200 11.87 2.85 4.98
N ASN A 201 11.73 1.73 5.70
CA ASN A 201 12.36 1.52 7.00
C ASN A 201 12.48 0.02 7.30
N VAL A 202 13.72 -0.48 7.28
CA VAL A 202 14.04 -1.89 7.54
C VAL A 202 13.68 -2.30 8.97
N THR A 203 14.04 -1.46 9.94
CA THR A 203 13.82 -1.74 11.36
C THR A 203 12.34 -1.75 11.72
N GLU A 204 11.58 -0.75 11.27
CA GLU A 204 10.14 -0.68 11.53
C GLU A 204 9.41 -1.86 10.86
N THR A 205 9.84 -2.25 9.66
CA THR A 205 9.26 -3.41 8.98
C THR A 205 9.50 -4.69 9.75
N TYR A 206 10.70 -4.90 10.29
CA TYR A 206 11.01 -6.06 11.13
C TYR A 206 10.06 -6.17 12.32
N TRP A 207 9.84 -5.08 13.06
CA TRP A 207 8.90 -5.06 14.17
C TRP A 207 7.46 -5.26 13.74
N TRP A 208 7.07 -4.72 12.58
CA TRP A 208 5.76 -4.97 11.99
C TRP A 208 5.55 -6.46 11.67
N ILE A 209 6.55 -7.15 11.11
CA ILE A 209 6.49 -8.60 10.85
C ILE A 209 6.19 -9.36 12.14
N HIS A 210 6.82 -8.98 13.25
CA HIS A 210 6.62 -9.63 14.55
C HIS A 210 5.23 -9.41 15.15
N THR A 211 4.47 -8.44 14.65
CA THR A 211 3.06 -8.25 15.04
C THR A 211 2.10 -9.16 14.28
N ARG A 212 2.58 -9.86 13.25
CA ARG A 212 1.80 -10.78 12.41
C ARG A 212 1.76 -12.20 13.02
N PRO A 213 0.85 -13.05 12.56
CA PRO A 213 0.89 -14.48 12.88
C PRO A 213 2.21 -15.13 12.46
N GLU A 214 2.74 -16.03 13.29
CA GLU A 214 4.06 -16.67 13.13
C GLU A 214 4.24 -17.39 11.78
N HIS A 215 3.18 -18.02 11.27
CA HIS A 215 3.21 -18.71 9.97
C HIS A 215 3.45 -17.75 8.78
N GLU A 216 3.30 -16.44 8.96
CA GLU A 216 3.56 -15.41 7.94
C GLU A 216 5.01 -14.89 8.00
N HIS A 217 5.71 -15.04 9.13
CA HIS A 217 6.96 -14.34 9.42
C HIS A 217 8.04 -14.63 8.38
N GLN A 218 8.29 -15.90 8.08
CA GLN A 218 9.32 -16.32 7.12
C GLN A 218 9.12 -15.67 5.75
N ALA A 219 7.91 -15.73 5.19
CA ALA A 219 7.61 -15.14 3.89
C ALA A 219 7.78 -13.62 3.88
N LEU A 220 7.44 -12.94 4.99
CA LEU A 220 7.61 -11.49 5.11
C LEU A 220 9.08 -11.08 5.34
N LEU A 221 9.87 -11.89 6.05
CA LEU A 221 11.31 -11.69 6.22
C LEU A 221 12.05 -11.85 4.90
N GLU A 222 11.66 -12.82 4.07
CA GLU A 222 12.19 -12.93 2.71
C GLU A 222 11.95 -11.64 1.92
N ILE A 223 10.75 -11.06 2.03
CA ILE A 223 10.42 -9.77 1.37
C ILE A 223 11.29 -8.64 1.91
N LEU A 224 11.48 -8.54 3.23
CA LEU A 224 12.34 -7.53 3.85
C LEU A 224 13.76 -7.57 3.27
N VAL A 225 14.29 -8.79 3.11
CA VAL A 225 15.66 -9.01 2.62
C VAL A 225 15.74 -8.77 1.13
N GLU A 226 14.78 -9.26 0.35
CA GLU A 226 14.66 -8.99 -1.07
C GLU A 226 14.67 -7.48 -1.34
N GLN A 227 13.80 -6.72 -0.66
CA GLN A 227 13.72 -5.27 -0.84
C GLN A 227 14.95 -4.51 -0.33
N THR A 228 15.70 -5.08 0.61
CA THR A 228 16.96 -4.48 1.09
C THR A 228 18.10 -4.73 0.12
N LEU A 229 18.19 -5.92 -0.48
CA LEU A 229 19.36 -6.36 -1.25
C LEU A 229 19.20 -6.23 -2.77
N GLU A 230 18.00 -6.39 -3.32
CA GLU A 230 17.72 -6.39 -4.76
C GLU A 230 17.89 -5.00 -5.37
N LYS A 231 18.48 -4.93 -6.57
CA LYS A 231 18.85 -3.68 -7.25
C LYS A 231 17.65 -2.91 -7.83
N ASP A 232 16.65 -3.63 -8.33
CA ASP A 232 15.49 -3.03 -9.03
C ASP A 232 14.51 -2.36 -8.05
N ALA A 233 14.56 -2.72 -6.76
CA ALA A 233 13.86 -2.02 -5.69
C ALA A 233 14.35 -0.57 -5.49
N TRP A 234 15.48 -0.18 -6.10
CA TRP A 234 16.14 1.12 -5.93
C TRP A 234 15.99 2.03 -7.14
N SER A 235 14.89 1.92 -7.91
CA SER A 235 14.62 2.74 -9.11
C SER A 235 14.48 4.27 -8.87
N ARG A 236 15.04 4.83 -7.79
CA ARG A 236 15.19 6.28 -7.59
C ARG A 236 16.63 6.72 -7.70
N ASN A 237 16.78 7.93 -8.25
CA ASN A 237 18.06 8.59 -8.43
C ASN A 237 18.86 8.57 -7.12
N PRO A 238 20.12 8.10 -7.14
CA PRO A 238 20.98 8.02 -5.96
C PRO A 238 21.33 9.38 -5.33
N GLU A 239 20.91 10.50 -5.94
CA GLU A 239 21.13 11.85 -5.41
C GLU A 239 20.06 12.30 -4.41
N ASP A 240 18.97 11.53 -4.25
CA ASP A 240 17.81 11.93 -3.45
C ASP A 240 17.65 11.05 -2.20
N GLY A 241 18.23 11.50 -1.08
CA GLY A 241 17.86 11.04 0.26
C GLY A 241 18.82 10.05 0.94
N GLY A 242 19.22 10.38 2.17
CA GLY A 242 20.21 9.67 2.99
C GLY A 242 19.86 8.24 3.46
N TYR A 243 18.90 7.54 2.84
CA TYR A 243 18.55 6.15 3.17
C TYR A 243 18.98 5.18 2.06
N THR A 244 20.29 5.04 1.91
CA THR A 244 20.91 4.25 0.85
C THR A 244 20.81 2.74 1.10
N ARG A 245 21.11 1.94 0.07
CA ARG A 245 21.24 0.47 0.17
C ARG A 245 22.21 0.03 1.24
N SER A 246 23.32 0.73 1.36
CA SER A 246 24.31 0.44 2.41
C SER A 246 23.72 0.67 3.80
N ASN A 247 22.95 1.76 3.99
CA ASN A 247 22.31 2.05 5.28
C ASN A 247 21.29 0.98 5.65
N LYS A 248 20.43 0.57 4.70
CA LYS A 248 19.48 -0.53 4.90
C LYS A 248 20.17 -1.86 5.21
N ALA A 249 21.23 -2.19 4.49
CA ALA A 249 21.98 -3.42 4.73
C ALA A 249 22.64 -3.42 6.13
N VAL A 250 23.17 -2.28 6.58
CA VAL A 250 23.71 -2.11 7.94
C VAL A 250 22.62 -2.29 9.00
N GLU A 251 21.43 -1.71 8.79
CA GLU A 251 20.29 -1.94 9.69
C GLU A 251 19.90 -3.41 9.72
N LEU A 252 19.73 -4.05 8.54
CA LEU A 252 19.33 -5.45 8.40
C LEU A 252 20.24 -6.41 9.19
N VAL A 253 21.56 -6.26 9.07
CA VAL A 253 22.52 -7.13 9.78
C VAL A 253 22.58 -6.84 11.28
N SER A 254 22.07 -5.68 11.71
CA SER A 254 22.01 -5.27 13.11
C SER A 254 20.67 -5.61 13.77
N LEU A 255 19.71 -6.16 13.02
CA LEU A 255 18.40 -6.52 13.56
C LEU A 255 18.51 -7.70 14.56
N PRO A 256 17.71 -7.66 15.64
CA PRO A 256 17.76 -8.65 16.71
C PRO A 256 16.96 -9.92 16.37
N PHE A 257 17.31 -10.59 15.28
CA PHE A 257 16.65 -11.85 14.90
C PHE A 257 16.79 -12.89 16.00
N SER A 258 15.76 -13.71 16.17
CA SER A 258 15.83 -14.98 16.92
C SER A 258 16.81 -15.95 16.26
N ASP A 259 17.22 -16.98 17.00
CA ASP A 259 18.13 -18.01 16.49
C ASP A 259 17.51 -18.74 15.27
N GLU A 260 16.20 -19.00 15.31
CA GLU A 260 15.47 -19.64 14.20
C GLU A 260 15.41 -18.76 12.95
N GLU A 261 15.16 -17.45 13.13
CA GLU A 261 15.19 -16.48 12.04
C GLU A 261 16.59 -16.33 11.47
N ASP A 262 17.63 -16.37 12.32
CA ASP A 262 19.02 -16.31 11.92
C ASP A 262 19.42 -17.49 11.04
N GLU A 263 19.09 -18.70 11.46
CA GLU A 263 19.35 -19.92 10.69
C GLU A 263 18.58 -19.89 9.37
N TYR A 264 17.31 -19.49 9.40
CA TYR A 264 16.47 -19.38 8.22
C TYR A 264 17.04 -18.37 7.22
N MET A 265 17.40 -17.18 7.69
CA MET A 265 17.93 -16.09 6.87
C MET A 265 19.27 -16.43 6.24
N GLU A 266 20.14 -17.09 7.00
CA GLU A 266 21.42 -17.57 6.50
C GLU A 266 21.21 -18.58 5.38
N ARG A 267 20.38 -19.61 5.60
CA ARG A 267 20.03 -20.61 4.58
C ARG A 267 19.38 -19.99 3.35
N PHE A 268 18.52 -19.00 3.54
CA PHE A 268 17.87 -18.26 2.44
C PHE A 268 18.89 -17.58 1.52
N LEU A 269 19.93 -16.97 2.10
CA LEU A 269 20.97 -16.21 1.40
C LEU A 269 22.11 -17.09 0.84
N THR A 270 22.30 -18.31 1.35
CA THR A 270 23.36 -19.22 0.89
C THR A 270 22.86 -20.31 -0.06
N GLU A 271 21.70 -20.90 0.25
CA GLU A 271 21.15 -22.07 -0.44
C GLU A 271 19.85 -21.76 -1.19
N GLY A 272 19.05 -20.81 -0.67
CA GLY A 272 17.74 -20.46 -1.19
C GLY A 272 17.75 -19.55 -2.43
N LYS A 273 16.58 -19.00 -2.77
CA LYS A 273 16.43 -18.03 -3.87
C LYS A 273 17.23 -16.74 -3.62
N GLY A 274 17.51 -16.40 -2.35
CA GLY A 274 18.25 -15.21 -1.98
C GLY A 274 19.73 -15.22 -2.38
N ARG A 275 20.30 -16.38 -2.68
CA ARG A 275 21.71 -16.53 -3.08
C ARG A 275 22.11 -15.73 -4.32
N THR A 276 21.14 -15.40 -5.17
CA THR A 276 21.37 -14.62 -6.39
C THR A 276 21.40 -13.11 -6.15
N TYR A 277 20.99 -12.65 -4.96
CA TYR A 277 21.01 -11.23 -4.66
C TYR A 277 22.43 -10.70 -4.51
N GLN A 278 22.65 -9.48 -5.01
CA GLN A 278 23.95 -8.82 -4.90
C GLN A 278 24.30 -8.66 -3.41
N GLY A 279 25.48 -9.10 -2.99
CA GLY A 279 25.89 -9.00 -1.59
C GLY A 279 25.14 -9.92 -0.63
N ALA A 280 24.45 -10.96 -1.10
CA ALA A 280 23.82 -11.97 -0.24
C ALA A 280 24.85 -12.58 0.73
N HIS A 281 25.98 -13.07 0.20
CA HIS A 281 27.05 -13.62 1.01
C HIS A 281 27.72 -12.56 1.91
N ASP A 282 27.91 -11.34 1.41
CA ASP A 282 28.47 -10.24 2.20
C ASP A 282 27.58 -9.93 3.41
N THR A 283 26.26 -10.02 3.25
CA THR A 283 25.27 -9.81 4.30
C THR A 283 25.36 -10.89 5.38
N VAL A 284 25.50 -12.17 4.99
CA VAL A 284 25.70 -13.28 5.93
C VAL A 284 26.98 -13.09 6.76
N LEU A 285 28.10 -12.74 6.10
CA LEU A 285 29.36 -12.48 6.78
C LEU A 285 29.27 -11.30 7.75
N MET A 286 28.69 -10.17 7.30
CA MET A 286 28.47 -9.00 8.16
C MET A 286 27.60 -9.34 9.36
N ARG A 287 26.54 -10.12 9.17
CA ARG A 287 25.64 -10.53 10.25
C ARG A 287 26.33 -11.43 11.28
N ARG A 288 27.13 -12.40 10.84
CA ARG A 288 27.95 -13.23 11.76
C ARG A 288 28.92 -12.38 12.58
N ILE A 289 29.50 -11.33 11.98
CA ILE A 289 30.36 -10.38 12.71
C ILE A 289 29.53 -9.57 13.71
N ALA A 290 28.41 -9.00 13.29
CA ALA A 290 27.55 -8.16 14.12
C ALA A 290 26.97 -8.92 15.34
N THR A 291 26.68 -10.21 15.17
CA THR A 291 26.15 -11.11 16.23
C THR A 291 27.24 -11.83 17.01
N GLY A 292 28.53 -11.59 16.74
CA GLY A 292 29.63 -12.22 17.46
C GLY A 292 29.91 -13.69 17.09
N ARG A 293 29.27 -14.23 16.06
CA ARG A 293 29.49 -15.59 15.49
C ARG A 293 30.79 -15.67 14.66
N LEU A 294 31.90 -15.24 15.27
CA LEU A 294 33.20 -15.08 14.61
C LEU A 294 33.86 -16.41 14.22
N THR A 295 33.59 -17.49 14.96
CA THR A 295 34.09 -18.84 14.62
C THR A 295 33.52 -19.33 13.29
N GLN A 296 32.21 -19.15 13.08
CA GLN A 296 31.52 -19.51 11.83
C GLN A 296 32.05 -18.69 10.65
N MET A 297 32.31 -17.38 10.85
CA MET A 297 32.96 -16.53 9.85
C MET A 297 34.38 -17.00 9.50
N VAL A 298 35.15 -17.47 10.48
CA VAL A 298 36.51 -17.98 10.28
C VAL A 298 36.54 -19.35 9.63
N ASP A 299 35.48 -20.15 9.69
CA ASP A 299 35.45 -21.47 9.05
C ASP A 299 34.92 -21.43 7.61
N GLU A 300 34.33 -20.31 7.18
CA GLU A 300 33.77 -20.14 5.83
C GLU A 300 34.84 -20.05 4.75
N ASN A 301 34.84 -21.02 3.82
CA ASN A 301 35.81 -21.11 2.73
C ASN A 301 35.23 -20.58 1.41
N GLY A 302 35.99 -19.76 0.70
CA GLY A 302 35.74 -19.48 -0.73
C GLY A 302 35.25 -18.08 -1.09
N THR A 303 35.08 -17.16 -0.15
CA THR A 303 34.51 -15.83 -0.44
C THR A 303 35.58 -14.78 -0.77
N ARG A 304 35.94 -14.69 -2.05
CA ARG A 304 36.66 -13.51 -2.57
C ARG A 304 35.66 -12.37 -2.77
N GLY A 305 35.36 -11.66 -1.70
CA GLY A 305 34.59 -10.41 -1.78
C GLY A 305 35.27 -9.38 -2.68
N ARG A 306 34.53 -8.34 -3.08
CA ARG A 306 35.14 -7.20 -3.77
C ARG A 306 36.12 -6.49 -2.82
N ARG A 307 37.28 -6.09 -3.35
CA ARG A 307 38.23 -5.28 -2.57
C ARG A 307 37.72 -3.84 -2.49
N ILE A 308 37.58 -3.33 -1.26
CA ILE A 308 37.16 -1.95 -0.97
C ILE A 308 38.23 -1.34 -0.07
N ASP A 309 38.83 -0.23 -0.48
CA ASP A 309 39.88 0.49 0.26
C ASP A 309 41.02 -0.39 0.78
N GLY A 310 41.44 -1.36 -0.04
CA GLY A 310 42.52 -2.28 0.29
C GLY A 310 42.11 -3.48 1.14
N VAL A 311 40.89 -3.50 1.69
CA VAL A 311 40.32 -4.57 2.54
C VAL A 311 39.47 -5.52 1.70
N GLN A 312 39.52 -6.81 2.06
CA GLN A 312 38.72 -7.89 1.47
C GLN A 312 38.33 -8.88 2.57
N TRP A 313 37.27 -9.66 2.36
CA TRP A 313 36.81 -10.69 3.30
C TRP A 313 37.91 -11.68 3.73
N GLU A 314 38.82 -12.07 2.83
CA GLU A 314 39.96 -12.92 3.19
C GLU A 314 40.86 -12.25 4.25
N ILE A 315 41.18 -10.96 4.07
CA ILE A 315 42.01 -10.19 5.00
C ILE A 315 41.30 -10.01 6.36
N LEU A 316 40.00 -9.74 6.33
CA LEU A 316 39.19 -9.62 7.55
C LEU A 316 39.14 -10.95 8.30
N ARG A 317 38.90 -12.06 7.59
CA ARG A 317 38.87 -13.41 8.15
C ARG A 317 40.20 -13.77 8.80
N ASP A 318 41.33 -13.50 8.13
CA ASP A 318 42.66 -13.75 8.68
C ASP A 318 42.93 -12.90 9.93
N SER A 319 42.48 -11.66 9.94
CA SER A 319 42.62 -10.75 11.09
C SER A 319 41.78 -11.22 12.28
N VAL A 320 40.53 -11.63 12.05
CA VAL A 320 39.65 -12.21 13.08
C VAL A 320 40.23 -13.53 13.61
N LYS A 321 40.71 -14.41 12.72
CA LYS A 321 41.36 -15.68 13.10
C LYS A 321 42.57 -15.46 14.00
N ARG A 322 43.40 -14.46 13.70
CA ARG A 322 44.53 -14.07 14.57
C ARG A 322 44.06 -13.50 15.91
N GLY A 323 43.00 -12.69 15.88
CA GLY A 323 42.42 -12.07 17.09
C GLY A 323 41.74 -13.07 18.05
N LEU A 324 41.11 -14.13 17.53
CA LEU A 324 40.50 -15.19 18.34
C LEU A 324 41.56 -16.03 19.09
N GLY A 325 42.79 -16.11 18.57
CA GLY A 325 43.88 -16.85 19.21
C GLY A 325 43.54 -18.34 19.43
N PRO A 326 44.13 -19.00 20.44
CA PRO A 326 43.87 -20.43 20.73
C PRO A 326 42.46 -20.73 21.26
N ARG A 327 41.55 -19.74 21.38
CA ARG A 327 40.15 -19.93 21.80
C ARG A 327 39.27 -20.58 20.72
N ARG A 328 39.85 -20.97 19.59
CA ARG A 328 39.14 -21.64 18.49
C ARG A 328 38.53 -22.99 18.91
N ASP A 329 39.04 -23.60 19.98
CA ASP A 329 38.63 -24.92 20.46
C ASP A 329 37.55 -24.87 21.58
N GLU A 330 37.20 -23.67 22.06
CA GLU A 330 36.14 -23.52 23.08
C GLU A 330 34.77 -23.47 22.40
N LYS A 331 34.04 -24.60 22.46
CA LYS A 331 32.62 -24.66 22.13
C LYS A 331 31.85 -23.70 23.05
N GLY A 332 31.34 -22.61 22.49
CA GLY A 332 30.28 -21.80 23.08
C GLY A 332 30.75 -20.62 23.92
N LEU A 333 30.79 -19.45 23.30
CA LEU A 333 30.43 -18.21 23.97
C LEU A 333 28.97 -17.91 23.59
N SER A 334 28.05 -18.62 24.26
CA SER A 334 26.68 -18.14 24.41
C SER A 334 26.71 -17.05 25.48
N ILE A 335 26.50 -15.80 25.08
CA ILE A 335 26.04 -14.74 25.99
C ILE A 335 24.59 -14.47 25.65
#